data_AF-A0A381I9B7-F1
#
_entry.id   AF-A0A381I9B7-F1
#
_cell.length_a   1.000
_cell.length_b   1.000
_cell.length_c   1.000
_cell.angle_alpha   90.00
_cell.angle_beta   90.00
_cell.angle_gamma   90.00
#
_symmetry.space_group_name_H-M   'P 1'
#
loop_
_entity.id
_entity.type
_entity.pdbx_description
1 polymer ?
#
loop_
_entity_poly.entity_id
_entity_poly.type
_entity_poly.pdbx_seq_one_letter_code
_entity_poly.pdbx_strand_id
1 'polypeptide(L)'
;MGDNGVMYPIFTEEMRQEIKELVKHSDLTTPNLTEACFLTGNDYTKSDYNRDELIYIAKSVSDLGPSKVVITGILEDDNILNLAYDRDNDHVFFTSVKYNNCSYSGTGDIFTSILCGMLVNKHDLGVAVNTATDFIYKTINYTSQFDTDRNDGVMFENFLSDLTNI
;
A
#
# COMPACT_ATOMS: atom_id res chain seq x y z
N MET A 1 2.61 -3.59 10.63
CA MET A 1 2.24 -4.73 11.50
C MET A 1 2.92 -6.02 11.07
N GLY A 2 3.14 -6.24 9.77
CA GLY A 2 3.84 -7.39 9.24
C GLY A 2 4.14 -7.18 7.77
N ASP A 3 4.98 -8.04 7.19
CA ASP A 3 5.31 -8.03 5.78
C ASP A 3 5.75 -9.44 5.33
N ASN A 4 5.62 -9.74 4.04
CA ASN A 4 5.98 -11.03 3.44
C ASN A 4 5.39 -12.25 4.18
N GLY A 5 4.13 -12.16 4.61
CA GLY A 5 3.43 -13.23 5.32
C GLY A 5 3.91 -13.46 6.75
N VAL A 6 4.70 -12.54 7.31
CA VAL A 6 5.22 -12.63 8.68
C VAL A 6 4.82 -11.37 9.45
N MET A 7 4.16 -11.55 10.60
CA MET A 7 3.90 -10.45 11.53
C MET A 7 5.17 -10.09 12.29
N TYR A 8 5.43 -8.79 12.46
CA TYR A 8 6.63 -8.38 13.19
C TYR A 8 6.50 -8.76 14.68
N PRO A 9 7.55 -9.32 15.31
CA PRO A 9 7.48 -9.84 16.68
C PRO A 9 7.06 -8.82 17.75
N ILE A 10 7.24 -7.53 17.46
CA ILE A 10 6.88 -6.44 18.35
C ILE A 10 5.37 -6.21 18.45
N PHE A 11 4.57 -6.72 17.50
CA PHE A 11 3.10 -6.59 17.53
C PHE A 11 2.49 -7.79 18.25
N THR A 12 2.11 -7.57 19.52
CA THR A 12 1.36 -8.55 20.30
C THR A 12 -0.04 -8.77 19.74
N GLU A 13 -0.71 -9.86 20.12
CA GLU A 13 -2.12 -10.08 19.74
C GLU A 13 -3.01 -8.89 20.14
N GLU A 14 -2.83 -8.37 21.35
CA GLU A 14 -3.56 -7.20 21.84
C GLU A 14 -3.35 -5.97 20.95
N MET A 15 -2.10 -5.62 20.63
CA MET A 15 -1.81 -4.50 19.71
C MET A 15 -2.46 -4.69 18.34
N ARG A 16 -2.49 -5.93 17.86
CA ARG A 16 -3.09 -6.23 16.56
C ARG A 16 -4.61 -6.05 16.58
N GLN A 17 -5.28 -6.41 17.67
CA GLN A 17 -6.71 -6.15 17.85
C GLN A 17 -7.00 -4.64 17.97
N GLU A 18 -6.19 -3.90 18.72
CA GLU A 18 -6.33 -2.44 18.83
C GLU A 18 -6.15 -1.73 17.47
N ILE A 19 -5.24 -2.21 16.62
CA ILE A 19 -5.10 -1.67 15.26
C ILE A 19 -6.33 -1.98 14.41
N LYS A 20 -6.94 -3.16 14.57
CA LYS A 20 -8.20 -3.48 13.91
C LYS A 20 -9.33 -2.54 14.34
N GLU A 21 -9.40 -2.17 15.62
CA GLU A 21 -10.33 -1.15 16.12
C GLU A 21 -10.01 0.23 15.53
N LEU A 22 -8.73 0.62 15.46
CA LEU A 22 -8.31 1.89 14.87
C LEU A 22 -8.71 2.02 13.40
N VAL A 23 -8.56 0.95 12.60
CA VAL A 23 -8.94 0.94 11.18
C VAL A 23 -10.42 1.28 10.97
N LYS A 24 -11.31 0.89 11.90
CA LYS A 24 -12.75 1.19 11.79
C LYS A 24 -13.07 2.68 11.77
N HIS A 25 -12.18 3.50 12.31
CA HIS A 25 -12.33 4.95 12.39
C HIS A 25 -11.67 5.71 11.23
N SER A 26 -11.01 5.01 10.30
CA SER A 26 -10.33 5.62 9.16
C SER A 26 -11.29 5.84 7.98
N ASP A 27 -11.08 6.91 7.21
CA ASP A 27 -11.74 7.11 5.90
C ASP A 27 -11.02 6.31 4.79
N LEU A 28 -9.69 6.26 4.90
CA LEU A 28 -8.76 5.53 4.02
C LEU A 28 -7.85 4.67 4.88
N THR A 29 -7.63 3.42 4.46
CA THR A 29 -6.55 2.58 5.00
C THR A 29 -5.68 2.02 3.89
N THR A 30 -4.38 1.88 4.16
CA THR A 30 -3.36 1.46 3.18
C THR A 30 -2.57 0.23 3.65
N PRO A 31 -3.22 -0.89 4.02
CA PRO A 31 -2.51 -2.07 4.48
C PRO A 31 -1.70 -2.69 3.34
N ASN A 32 -0.56 -3.31 3.63
CA ASN A 32 -0.01 -4.28 2.70
C ASN A 32 -0.85 -5.58 2.69
N LEU A 33 -0.58 -6.52 1.77
CA LEU A 33 -1.36 -7.76 1.68
C LEU A 33 -1.34 -8.59 2.98
N THR A 34 -0.21 -8.66 3.67
CA THR A 34 -0.09 -9.40 4.95
C THR A 34 -1.02 -8.80 6.01
N GLU A 35 -1.01 -7.48 6.12
CA GLU A 35 -1.84 -6.72 7.05
C GLU A 35 -3.33 -6.80 6.70
N ALA A 36 -3.67 -6.72 5.41
CA ALA A 36 -5.04 -6.83 4.93
C ALA A 36 -5.63 -8.22 5.24
N CYS A 37 -4.84 -9.28 5.00
CA CYS A 37 -5.23 -10.64 5.36
C CYS A 37 -5.41 -10.79 6.87
N PHE A 38 -4.50 -10.23 7.67
CA PHE A 38 -4.63 -10.23 9.13
C PHE A 38 -5.92 -9.54 9.59
N LEU A 39 -6.20 -8.32 9.11
CA LEU A 39 -7.38 -7.54 9.50
C LEU A 39 -8.69 -8.27 9.21
N THR A 40 -8.71 -9.04 8.14
CA THR A 40 -9.90 -9.76 7.63
C THR A 40 -9.98 -11.21 8.08
N GLY A 41 -8.96 -11.74 8.74
CA GLY A 41 -8.89 -13.16 9.12
C GLY A 41 -8.62 -14.11 7.95
N ASN A 42 -8.14 -13.59 6.82
CA ASN A 42 -7.66 -14.41 5.70
C ASN A 42 -6.25 -14.94 5.98
N ASP A 43 -5.86 -16.00 5.27
CA ASP A 43 -4.55 -16.64 5.42
C ASP A 43 -3.40 -15.78 4.88
N TYR A 44 -2.82 -14.93 5.73
CA TYR A 44 -1.70 -14.08 5.36
C TYR A 44 -0.42 -14.84 4.97
N THR A 45 -0.37 -16.17 5.11
CA THR A 45 0.78 -17.00 4.66
C THR A 45 0.65 -17.47 3.21
N LYS A 46 -0.55 -17.35 2.62
CA LYS A 46 -0.79 -17.60 1.20
C LYS A 46 -0.14 -16.49 0.36
N SER A 47 0.51 -16.87 -0.74
CA SER A 47 1.21 -15.93 -1.64
C SER A 47 0.62 -15.85 -3.05
N ASP A 48 -0.26 -16.77 -3.45
CA ASP A 48 -0.82 -16.92 -4.79
C ASP A 48 -2.29 -16.46 -4.85
N TYR A 49 -2.58 -15.29 -4.31
CA TYR A 49 -3.91 -14.69 -4.38
C TYR A 49 -4.24 -14.24 -5.80
N ASN A 50 -5.37 -14.70 -6.34
CA ASN A 50 -5.88 -14.16 -7.60
C ASN A 50 -6.59 -12.82 -7.38
N ARG A 51 -6.86 -12.09 -8.47
CA ARG A 51 -7.47 -10.75 -8.41
C ARG A 51 -8.85 -10.72 -7.75
N ASP A 52 -9.68 -11.73 -7.95
CA ASP A 52 -11.01 -11.80 -7.31
C ASP A 52 -10.88 -11.96 -5.79
N GLU A 53 -9.91 -12.77 -5.33
CA GLU A 53 -9.60 -12.91 -3.91
C GLU A 53 -9.05 -11.62 -3.30
N LEU A 54 -8.18 -10.91 -4.03
CA LEU A 54 -7.64 -9.61 -3.60
C LEU A 54 -8.76 -8.57 -3.47
N ILE A 55 -9.67 -8.52 -4.43
CA ILE A 55 -10.86 -7.65 -4.39
C ILE A 55 -11.74 -8.01 -3.19
N TYR A 56 -11.96 -9.29 -2.94
CA TYR A 56 -12.72 -9.75 -1.77
C TYR A 56 -12.06 -9.30 -0.46
N ILE A 57 -10.74 -9.41 -0.34
CA ILE A 57 -9.99 -8.93 0.83
C ILE A 57 -10.15 -7.41 0.98
N ALA A 58 -9.99 -6.63 -0.08
CA ALA A 58 -10.15 -5.19 -0.04
C ALA A 58 -11.56 -4.76 0.39
N LYS A 59 -12.60 -5.41 -0.14
CA LYS A 59 -14.00 -5.20 0.28
C LYS A 59 -14.19 -5.58 1.76
N SER A 60 -13.62 -6.70 2.21
CA SER A 60 -13.68 -7.14 3.61
C SER A 60 -12.98 -6.17 4.57
N VAL A 61 -11.88 -5.52 4.15
CA VAL A 61 -11.24 -4.45 4.94
C VAL A 61 -12.16 -3.22 4.99
N SER A 62 -12.80 -2.86 3.87
CA SER A 62 -13.74 -1.73 3.82
C SER A 62 -14.96 -1.96 4.72
N ASP A 63 -15.43 -3.20 4.83
CA ASP A 63 -16.54 -3.58 5.71
C ASP A 63 -16.22 -3.37 7.21
N LEU A 64 -14.95 -3.21 7.58
CA LEU A 64 -14.57 -2.82 8.94
C LEU A 64 -14.93 -1.36 9.25
N GLY A 65 -15.03 -0.50 8.23
CA GLY A 65 -15.22 0.94 8.40
C GLY A 65 -14.87 1.78 7.16
N PRO A 66 -13.59 1.77 6.71
CA PRO A 66 -13.10 2.74 5.73
C PRO A 66 -13.83 2.64 4.39
N SER A 67 -14.20 3.78 3.81
CA SER A 67 -14.81 3.78 2.47
C SER A 67 -13.79 3.58 1.36
N LYS A 68 -12.50 3.85 1.64
CA LYS A 68 -11.40 3.65 0.69
C LYS A 68 -10.35 2.71 1.27
N VAL A 69 -9.92 1.74 0.47
CA VAL A 69 -8.88 0.77 0.86
C VAL A 69 -7.86 0.69 -0.26
N VAL A 70 -6.57 0.74 0.07
CA VAL A 70 -5.49 0.48 -0.87
C VAL A 70 -4.63 -0.66 -0.32
N ILE A 71 -4.68 -1.84 -0.95
CA ILE A 71 -3.79 -2.95 -0.63
C ILE A 71 -2.51 -2.79 -1.44
N THR A 72 -1.38 -2.60 -0.76
CA THR A 72 -0.09 -2.34 -1.41
C THR A 72 0.80 -3.57 -1.51
N GLY A 73 1.73 -3.54 -2.45
CA GLY A 73 2.87 -4.47 -2.48
C GLY A 73 2.52 -5.90 -2.86
N ILE A 74 1.54 -6.08 -3.74
CA ILE A 74 1.11 -7.40 -4.22
C ILE A 74 2.04 -7.82 -5.36
N LEU A 75 2.71 -8.98 -5.23
CA LEU A 75 3.54 -9.52 -6.31
C LEU A 75 2.66 -10.30 -7.30
N GLU A 76 2.76 -9.96 -8.60
CA GLU A 76 2.12 -10.69 -9.70
C GLU A 76 3.17 -10.79 -10.83
N ASP A 77 3.65 -12.01 -11.09
CA ASP A 77 4.77 -12.28 -12.00
C ASP A 77 6.02 -11.42 -11.69
N ASP A 78 6.51 -10.65 -12.66
CA ASP A 78 7.66 -9.74 -12.53
C ASP A 78 7.23 -8.31 -12.11
N ASN A 79 5.98 -8.14 -11.64
CA ASN A 79 5.42 -6.83 -11.29
C ASN A 79 5.02 -6.76 -9.81
N ILE A 80 4.98 -5.52 -9.32
CA ILE A 80 4.37 -5.16 -8.04
C ILE A 80 3.13 -4.32 -8.31
N LEU A 81 2.03 -4.68 -7.65
CA LEU A 81 0.72 -4.11 -7.84
C LEU A 81 0.23 -3.45 -6.56
N ASN A 82 -0.57 -2.41 -6.74
CA ASN A 82 -1.45 -1.91 -5.69
C ASN A 82 -2.89 -2.02 -6.17
N LEU A 83 -3.76 -2.53 -5.31
CA LEU A 83 -5.20 -2.59 -5.51
C LEU A 83 -5.84 -1.47 -4.71
N ALA A 84 -6.68 -0.64 -5.33
CA ALA A 84 -7.57 0.22 -4.56
C ALA A 84 -9.04 -0.09 -4.81
N TYR A 85 -9.80 0.08 -3.74
CA TYR A 85 -11.24 -0.05 -3.72
C TYR A 85 -11.85 1.23 -3.12
N ASP A 86 -12.79 1.83 -3.85
CA ASP A 86 -13.62 2.93 -3.40
C ASP A 86 -15.08 2.45 -3.27
N ARG A 87 -15.52 2.23 -2.03
CA ARG A 87 -16.87 1.77 -1.70
C ARG A 87 -17.94 2.74 -2.15
N ASP A 88 -17.66 4.05 -2.11
CA ASP A 88 -18.65 5.07 -2.41
C ASP A 88 -19.10 5.04 -3.88
N ASN A 89 -18.21 4.56 -4.77
CA ASN A 89 -18.45 4.42 -6.20
C ASN A 89 -18.52 2.94 -6.68
N ASP A 90 -18.39 1.97 -5.76
CA ASP A 90 -18.15 0.54 -6.03
C ASP A 90 -17.10 0.33 -7.14
N HIS A 91 -16.01 1.09 -7.06
CA HIS A 91 -14.97 1.08 -8.08
C HIS A 91 -13.72 0.40 -7.58
N VAL A 92 -13.18 -0.49 -8.41
CA VAL A 92 -11.94 -1.23 -8.16
C VAL A 92 -10.96 -0.86 -9.26
N PHE A 93 -9.73 -0.59 -8.87
CA PHE A 93 -8.68 -0.32 -9.83
C PHE A 93 -7.33 -0.91 -9.35
N PHE A 94 -6.48 -1.28 -10.31
CA PHE A 94 -5.14 -1.80 -10.06
C PHE A 94 -4.09 -0.90 -10.69
N THR A 95 -2.99 -0.66 -9.99
CA THR A 95 -1.72 -0.21 -10.58
C THR A 95 -0.79 -1.40 -10.74
N SER A 96 0.15 -1.31 -11.68
CA SER A 96 1.20 -2.31 -11.86
C SER A 96 2.45 -1.63 -12.38
N VAL A 97 3.59 -1.88 -11.73
CA VAL A 97 4.91 -1.45 -12.18
C VAL A 97 5.87 -2.63 -12.10
N LYS A 98 6.91 -2.61 -12.94
CA LYS A 98 7.92 -3.66 -12.95
C LYS A 98 8.63 -3.72 -11.61
N TYR A 99 8.68 -4.88 -10.99
CA TYR A 99 9.42 -5.05 -9.75
C TYR A 99 10.91 -5.13 -10.04
N ASN A 100 11.71 -4.26 -9.41
CA ASN A 100 13.15 -4.20 -9.63
C ASN A 100 13.95 -5.01 -8.58
N ASN A 101 13.28 -5.91 -7.85
CA ASN A 101 13.87 -6.75 -6.80
C ASN A 101 14.56 -5.98 -5.65
N CYS A 102 14.21 -4.69 -5.50
CA CYS A 102 14.67 -3.84 -4.41
C CYS A 102 13.50 -3.44 -3.51
N SER A 103 13.76 -3.41 -2.20
CA SER A 103 12.81 -2.96 -1.18
C SER A 103 13.56 -2.04 -0.22
N TYR A 104 12.90 -0.95 0.17
CA TYR A 104 13.45 0.12 1.00
C TYR A 104 12.45 0.47 2.10
N SER A 105 12.97 0.73 3.31
CA SER A 105 12.16 1.18 4.44
C SER A 105 11.50 2.54 4.14
N GLY A 106 10.30 2.76 4.66
CA GLY A 106 9.57 4.04 4.53
C GLY A 106 8.84 4.26 3.20
N THR A 107 8.95 3.34 2.23
CA THR A 107 8.21 3.46 0.95
C THR A 107 6.68 3.47 1.14
N GLY A 108 6.17 2.69 2.11
CA GLY A 108 4.77 2.74 2.52
C GLY A 108 4.37 4.10 3.11
N ASP A 109 5.22 4.70 3.95
CA ASP A 109 4.95 6.01 4.55
C ASP A 109 4.89 7.13 3.50
N ILE A 110 5.81 7.10 2.53
CA ILE A 110 5.82 8.05 1.40
C ILE A 110 4.57 7.85 0.53
N PHE A 111 4.22 6.61 0.21
CA PHE A 111 3.03 6.29 -0.57
C PHE A 111 1.75 6.82 0.11
N THR A 112 1.55 6.52 1.39
CA THR A 112 0.40 7.00 2.16
C THR A 112 0.39 8.51 2.31
N SER A 113 1.56 9.15 2.42
CA SER A 113 1.67 10.62 2.48
C SER A 113 1.22 11.29 1.18
N ILE A 114 1.61 10.74 0.02
CA ILE A 114 1.17 11.24 -1.29
C ILE A 114 -0.34 11.08 -1.44
N LEU A 115 -0.89 9.91 -1.10
CA LEU A 115 -2.33 9.67 -1.13
C LEU A 115 -3.10 10.68 -0.27
N CYS A 116 -2.66 10.88 0.97
CA CYS A 116 -3.28 11.83 1.89
C CYS A 116 -3.28 13.25 1.29
N GLY A 117 -2.13 13.71 0.79
CA GLY A 117 -2.01 15.03 0.17
C GLY A 117 -2.92 15.21 -1.05
N MET A 118 -3.00 14.21 -1.93
CA MET A 118 -3.82 14.28 -3.15
C MET A 118 -5.32 14.22 -2.85
N LEU A 119 -5.75 13.35 -1.93
CA LEU A 119 -7.16 13.20 -1.57
C LEU A 119 -7.68 14.45 -0.83
N VAL A 120 -6.88 15.06 0.05
CA VAL A 120 -7.23 16.36 0.68
C VAL A 120 -7.38 17.46 -0.37
N ASN A 121 -6.60 17.41 -1.44
CA ASN A 121 -6.73 18.30 -2.61
C ASN A 121 -7.83 17.87 -3.59
N LYS A 122 -8.69 16.91 -3.21
CA LYS A 122 -9.87 16.43 -3.96
C LYS A 122 -9.55 15.74 -5.29
N HIS A 123 -8.35 15.19 -5.43
CA HIS A 123 -8.06 14.30 -6.55
C HIS A 123 -8.78 12.96 -6.39
N ASP A 124 -9.02 12.28 -7.51
CA ASP A 124 -9.58 10.93 -7.55
C ASP A 124 -8.61 9.89 -6.92
N LEU A 125 -9.14 8.84 -6.30
CA LEU A 125 -8.34 7.80 -5.64
C LEU A 125 -7.43 7.06 -6.62
N GLY A 126 -7.93 6.74 -7.82
CA GLY A 126 -7.16 6.08 -8.87
C GLY A 126 -5.99 6.94 -9.33
N VAL A 127 -6.24 8.23 -9.55
CA VAL A 127 -5.19 9.21 -9.89
C VAL A 127 -4.15 9.28 -8.76
N ALA A 128 -4.60 9.39 -7.50
CA ALA A 128 -3.69 9.49 -6.36
C ALA A 128 -2.77 8.27 -6.21
N VAL A 129 -3.33 7.07 -6.32
CA VAL A 129 -2.55 5.83 -6.20
C VAL A 129 -1.64 5.64 -7.40
N ASN A 130 -2.05 5.99 -8.62
CA ASN A 130 -1.16 5.94 -9.78
C ASN A 130 0.02 6.91 -9.61
N THR A 131 -0.23 8.15 -9.20
CA THR A 131 0.83 9.13 -8.94
C THR A 131 1.78 8.67 -7.83
N ALA A 132 1.27 8.14 -6.73
CA ALA A 132 2.10 7.59 -5.65
C ALA A 132 2.95 6.40 -6.13
N THR A 133 2.36 5.51 -6.93
CA THR A 133 3.04 4.34 -7.49
C THR A 133 4.18 4.76 -8.43
N ASP A 134 3.91 5.67 -9.37
CA ASP A 134 4.89 6.18 -10.33
C ASP A 134 6.04 6.91 -9.63
N PHE A 135 5.71 7.73 -8.62
CA PHE A 135 6.72 8.43 -7.80
C PHE A 135 7.62 7.44 -7.08
N ILE A 136 7.05 6.48 -6.34
CA ILE A 136 7.83 5.46 -5.63
C ILE A 136 8.67 4.65 -6.60
N TYR A 137 8.11 4.19 -7.72
CA TYR A 137 8.84 3.46 -8.74
C TYR A 137 10.05 4.25 -9.27
N LYS A 138 9.87 5.54 -9.57
CA LYS A 138 10.96 6.42 -10.02
C LYS A 138 12.05 6.55 -8.95
N THR A 139 11.67 6.79 -7.70
CA THR A 139 12.64 6.97 -6.59
C THR A 139 13.42 5.69 -6.28
N ILE A 140 12.77 4.52 -6.28
CA ILE A 140 13.43 3.23 -6.06
C ILE A 140 14.43 2.94 -7.19
N ASN A 141 14.04 3.12 -8.47
CA ASN A 141 14.95 2.87 -9.59
C ASN A 141 16.14 3.82 -9.63
N TYR A 142 15.97 5.05 -9.15
CA TYR A 142 17.10 5.97 -8.99
C TYR A 142 18.01 5.51 -7.85
N THR A 143 17.44 5.23 -6.68
CA THR A 143 18.18 4.82 -5.48
C THR A 143 18.95 3.51 -5.71
N SER A 144 18.37 2.55 -6.44
CA SER A 144 18.99 1.24 -6.71
C SER A 144 20.25 1.30 -7.57
N GLN A 145 20.60 2.46 -8.12
CA GLN A 145 21.85 2.68 -8.85
C GLN A 145 23.04 2.95 -7.92
N PHE A 146 22.79 3.12 -6.63
CA PHE A 146 23.77 3.43 -5.60
C PHE A 146 23.86 2.30 -4.58
N ASP A 147 25.04 2.14 -3.97
CA ASP A 147 25.25 1.21 -2.86
C ASP A 147 24.86 1.90 -1.55
N THR A 148 23.57 1.80 -1.18
CA THR A 148 23.01 2.39 0.04
C THR A 148 22.41 1.33 0.95
N ASP A 149 22.38 1.60 2.26
CA ASP A 149 21.61 0.78 3.18
C ASP A 149 20.12 0.92 2.86
N ARG A 150 19.40 -0.20 2.75
CA ARG A 150 17.95 -0.21 2.49
C ARG A 150 17.15 0.42 3.63
N ASN A 151 17.72 0.48 4.82
CA ASN A 151 17.11 1.11 5.99
C ASN A 151 17.15 2.63 5.95
N ASP A 152 18.02 3.23 5.14
CA ASP A 152 18.08 4.69 4.94
C ASP A 152 16.92 5.20 4.07
N GLY A 153 16.16 4.28 3.46
CA GLY A 153 15.02 4.61 2.58
C GLY A 153 15.44 4.95 1.16
N VAL A 154 14.62 5.73 0.47
CA VAL A 154 14.81 6.12 -0.94
C VAL A 154 15.22 7.59 -1.06
N MET A 155 16.02 7.93 -2.07
CA MET A 155 16.46 9.30 -2.35
C MET A 155 15.35 10.13 -3.05
N PHE A 156 14.20 10.28 -2.38
CA PHE A 156 13.02 10.92 -2.95
C PHE A 156 13.16 12.45 -3.10
N GLU A 157 14.11 13.07 -2.40
CA GLU A 157 14.33 14.53 -2.39
C GLU A 157 14.60 15.08 -3.79
N ASN A 158 15.26 14.29 -4.64
CA ASN A 158 15.57 14.66 -6.02
C ASN A 158 14.32 14.78 -6.92
N PHE A 159 13.19 14.22 -6.48
CA PHE A 159 11.97 14.08 -7.27
C PHE A 159 10.77 14.83 -6.67
N LEU A 160 10.91 15.44 -5.49
CA LEU A 160 9.79 16.10 -4.79
C LEU A 160 9.03 17.12 -5.65
N SER A 161 9.70 17.83 -6.56
CA SER A 161 9.06 18.79 -7.48
C SER A 161 8.07 18.14 -8.46
N ASP A 162 8.17 16.84 -8.71
CA ASP A 162 7.22 16.14 -9.56
C ASP A 162 5.82 16.13 -8.94
N LEU A 163 5.73 16.19 -7.60
CA LEU A 163 4.47 16.19 -6.87
C LEU A 163 3.76 17.56 -6.84
N THR A 164 4.39 18.63 -7.35
CA THR A 164 3.78 19.97 -7.36
C THR A 164 3.09 20.30 -8.69
N ASN A 165 3.21 19.44 -9.70
CA ASN A 165 2.68 19.66 -11.06
C ASN A 165 1.61 18.63 -11.46
N ILE A 166 0.92 18.06 -10.46
CA ILE A 166 -0.08 17.00 -10.64
C ILE A 166 -1.45 17.58 -11.00
#